data_AF-A0A1C5EVU6-F1
#
_entry.id   AF-A0A1C5EVU6-F1
#
_cell.length_a   1.000
_cell.length_b   1.000
_cell.length_c   1.000
_cell.angle_alpha   90.00
_cell.angle_beta   90.00
_cell.angle_gamma   90.00
#
_symmetry.space_group_name_H-M   'P 1'
#
loop_
_entity.id
_entity.type
_entity.pdbx_description
1 polymer ?
#
loop_
_entity_poly.entity_id
_entity_poly.type
_entity_poly.pdbx_seq_one_letter_code
_entity_poly.pdbx_strand_id
1 'polypeptide(L)'
;RGVTAVSADGELPRRLRIVGLIAGAERVQALAEAAADRRHDVLGRLLPADPGGFALAWLATAVYASAAAESLLLAAWTPDMSAAN
;
A
#
# COMPACT_ATOMS: atom_id res chain seq x y z
N ARG A 1 -1.87 -8.92 -23.90
CA ARG A 1 -1.76 -7.57 -23.27
C ARG A 1 -1.00 -7.76 -21.98
N GLY A 2 0.34 -7.58 -22.00
CA GLY A 2 1.11 -7.59 -20.77
C GLY A 2 0.73 -6.34 -19.99
N VAL A 3 0.21 -6.49 -18.77
CA VAL A 3 0.30 -5.43 -17.78
C VAL A 3 1.79 -5.25 -17.60
N THR A 4 2.37 -4.25 -18.27
CA THR A 4 3.66 -3.74 -17.88
C THR A 4 3.46 -3.34 -16.42
N ALA A 5 4.01 -4.12 -15.50
CA ALA A 5 4.36 -3.60 -14.20
C ALA A 5 5.30 -2.44 -14.53
N VAL A 6 4.73 -1.25 -14.75
CA VAL A 6 5.47 -0.01 -14.61
C VAL A 6 6.10 -0.19 -13.25
N SER A 7 7.43 -0.35 -13.24
CA SER A 7 8.23 -0.17 -12.05
C SER A 7 7.95 1.26 -11.61
N ALA A 8 6.93 1.37 -10.78
CA ALA A 8 6.47 2.53 -10.05
C ALA A 8 6.81 2.30 -8.58
N ASP A 9 7.96 1.68 -8.32
CA ASP A 9 8.50 1.46 -6.99
C ASP A 9 8.76 2.85 -6.39
N GLY A 10 7.75 3.38 -5.70
CA GLY A 10 7.75 4.70 -5.06
C GLY A 10 6.77 5.75 -5.61
N GLU A 11 6.20 5.61 -6.82
CA GLU A 11 5.25 6.61 -7.36
C GLU A 11 3.93 6.61 -6.58
N LEU A 12 3.37 5.42 -6.35
CA LEU A 12 2.12 5.28 -5.63
C LEU A 12 2.25 5.75 -4.16
N PRO A 13 3.26 5.33 -3.37
CA PRO A 13 3.48 5.89 -2.04
C PRO A 13 3.60 7.40 -2.03
N ARG A 14 4.32 8.01 -2.99
CA ARG A 14 4.44 9.47 -3.06
C ARG A 14 3.10 10.15 -3.35
N ARG A 15 2.33 9.66 -4.32
CA ARG A 15 0.99 10.22 -4.63
C ARG A 15 0.06 10.15 -3.43
N LEU A 16 0.08 9.05 -2.68
CA LEU A 16 -0.72 8.90 -1.47
C LEU A 16 -0.32 9.93 -0.40
N ARG A 17 0.97 10.20 -0.22
CA ARG A 17 1.42 11.27 0.70
C ARG A 17 0.94 12.66 0.29
N ILE A 18 0.98 12.97 -1.01
CA ILE A 18 0.53 14.27 -1.54
C ILE A 18 -0.94 14.55 -1.22
N VAL A 19 -1.79 13.52 -1.23
CA VAL A 19 -3.23 13.64 -0.91
C VAL A 19 -3.54 13.38 0.58
N GLY A 20 -2.52 13.29 1.45
CA GLY A 20 -2.70 13.11 2.89
C GLY A 20 -2.95 11.66 3.35
N LEU A 21 -2.93 10.68 2.46
CA LEU A 21 -3.12 9.26 2.77
C LEU A 21 -1.81 8.60 3.23
N ILE A 22 -1.24 9.09 4.34
CA ILE A 22 0.08 8.68 4.85
C ILE A 22 0.12 7.18 5.19
N ALA A 23 -0.87 6.68 5.93
CA ALA A 23 -0.94 5.26 6.28
C ALA A 23 -1.00 4.36 5.03
N GLY A 24 -1.71 4.79 3.98
CA GLY A 24 -1.74 4.07 2.71
C GLY A 24 -0.39 4.01 2.02
N ALA A 25 0.36 5.12 2.06
CA ALA A 25 1.70 5.18 1.50
C ALA A 25 2.65 4.19 2.18
N GLU A 26 2.59 4.08 3.51
CA GLU A 26 3.40 3.14 4.29
C GLU A 26 3.06 1.68 3.97
N ARG A 27 1.77 1.34 3.82
CA ARG A 27 1.34 -0.02 3.48
C ARG A 27 1.81 -0.45 2.09
N VAL A 28 1.65 0.41 1.10
CA VAL A 28 2.11 0.14 -0.27
C VAL A 28 3.63 0.03 -0.33
N GLN A 29 4.36 0.87 0.42
CA GLN A 29 5.81 0.79 0.51
C GLN A 29 6.25 -0.53 1.14
N ALA A 30 5.67 -0.93 2.27
CA ALA A 30 5.99 -2.19 2.93
C ALA A 30 5.66 -3.42 2.05
N LEU A 31 4.56 -3.36 1.29
CA LEU A 31 4.22 -4.42 0.33
C LEU A 31 5.23 -4.50 -0.82
N ALA A 32 5.65 -3.35 -1.38
CA ALA A 32 6.66 -3.32 -2.43
C ALA A 32 8.02 -3.84 -1.94
N GLU A 33 8.42 -3.46 -0.73
CA GLU A 33 9.64 -3.97 -0.09
C GLU A 33 9.57 -5.48 0.14
N ALA A 34 8.45 -5.99 0.67
CA ALA A 34 8.25 -7.42 0.87
C ALA A 34 8.22 -8.20 -0.45
N ALA A 35 7.64 -7.64 -1.52
CA ALA A 35 7.63 -8.25 -2.85
C ALA A 35 9.01 -8.26 -3.52
N ALA A 36 9.84 -7.26 -3.20
CA ALA A 36 11.19 -7.11 -3.73
C ALA A 36 12.26 -7.84 -2.90
N ASP A 37 11.89 -8.49 -1.78
CA ASP A 37 12.85 -9.16 -0.89
C ASP A 37 13.69 -10.20 -1.66
N ARG A 38 14.96 -9.84 -1.86
CA ARG A 38 16.01 -10.69 -2.42
C ARG A 38 17.23 -10.67 -1.51
N ARG A 39 17.04 -10.94 -0.23
CA ARG A 39 18.15 -11.06 0.73
C ARG A 39 19.10 -12.19 0.34
N HIS A 40 20.40 -11.96 0.54
CA HIS A 40 21.45 -12.94 0.31
C HIS A 40 22.21 -13.23 1.62
N ASP A 41 22.70 -14.47 1.78
CA ASP A 41 23.52 -14.86 2.94
C ASP A 41 24.95 -14.30 2.81
N VAL A 42 25.79 -14.53 3.83
CA VAL A 42 27.20 -14.08 3.84
C VAL A 42 28.04 -14.68 2.71
N LEU A 43 27.55 -15.74 2.05
CA LEU A 43 28.18 -16.39 0.90
C LEU A 43 27.58 -15.92 -0.44
N GLY A 44 26.62 -14.99 -0.40
CA GLY A 44 25.95 -14.45 -1.58
C GLY A 44 24.85 -15.35 -2.15
N ARG A 45 24.36 -16.36 -1.41
CA ARG A 45 23.23 -17.21 -1.84
C ARG A 45 21.91 -16.55 -1.46
N LEU A 46 20.91 -16.63 -2.34
CA LEU A 46 19.58 -16.11 -2.06
C LEU A 46 18.97 -16.82 -0.83
N LEU A 47 18.48 -16.04 0.14
CA LEU A 47 17.73 -16.59 1.26
C LEU A 47 16.38 -17.11 0.79
N PRO A 48 15.80 -18.09 1.51
CA PRO A 48 14.40 -18.42 1.36
C PRO A 48 13.54 -17.16 1.51
N ALA A 49 12.55 -17.00 0.62
CA ALA A 49 11.59 -15.92 0.72
C ALA A 49 10.88 -15.95 2.09
N ASP A 50 10.43 -14.80 2.57
CA ASP A 50 9.55 -14.68 3.74
C ASP A 50 8.07 -14.56 3.29
N PRO A 51 7.38 -15.69 3.03
CA PRO A 51 6.00 -15.66 2.57
C PRO A 51 5.04 -15.10 3.65
N GLY A 52 5.41 -15.21 4.93
CA GLY A 52 4.60 -14.70 6.04
C GLY A 52 4.61 -13.18 6.08
N GLY A 53 5.79 -12.57 6.01
CA GLY A 53 5.97 -11.13 5.92
C GLY A 53 5.25 -10.53 4.70
N PHE A 54 5.37 -11.17 3.53
CA PHE A 54 4.64 -10.77 2.34
C PHE A 54 3.11 -10.87 2.51
N ALA A 55 2.61 -11.99 3.03
CA ALA A 55 1.17 -12.18 3.23
C ALA A 55 0.56 -11.14 4.18
N LEU A 56 1.28 -10.80 5.26
CA LEU A 56 0.86 -9.75 6.20
C LEU A 56 0.86 -8.36 5.55
N ALA A 57 1.91 -8.00 4.81
CA ALA A 57 1.98 -6.73 4.10
C ALA A 57 0.86 -6.60 3.05
N TRP A 58 0.57 -7.69 2.33
CA TRP A 58 -0.52 -7.76 1.36
C TRP A 58 -1.88 -7.56 2.03
N LEU A 59 -2.16 -8.32 3.11
CA LEU A 59 -3.42 -8.24 3.83
C LEU A 59 -3.64 -6.84 4.43
N ALA A 60 -2.60 -6.27 5.06
CA ALA A 60 -2.67 -4.93 5.65
C ALA A 60 -2.93 -3.84 4.60
N THR A 61 -2.41 -4.01 3.39
CA THR A 61 -2.67 -3.10 2.25
C THR A 61 -4.09 -3.24 1.74
N ALA A 62 -4.57 -4.48 1.55
CA ALA A 62 -5.93 -4.76 1.09
C ALA A 62 -7.00 -4.23 2.06
N VAL A 63 -6.82 -4.48 3.36
CA VAL A 63 -7.74 -3.99 4.41
C VAL A 63 -7.77 -2.45 4.42
N TYR A 64 -6.60 -1.80 4.35
CA TYR A 64 -6.54 -0.34 4.29
C TYR A 64 -7.26 0.21 3.06
N ALA A 65 -7.00 -0.35 1.87
CA ALA A 65 -7.61 0.12 0.63
C ALA A 65 -9.14 0.04 0.67
N SER A 66 -9.70 -1.05 1.18
CA SER A 66 -11.15 -1.20 1.37
C SER A 66 -11.73 -0.18 2.34
N ALA A 67 -11.13 -0.03 3.53
CA ALA A 67 -11.58 0.91 4.54
C ALA A 67 -11.47 2.38 4.09
N ALA A 68 -10.40 2.72 3.37
CA ALA A 68 -10.19 4.06 2.82
C ALA A 68 -11.23 4.36 1.73
N ALA A 69 -11.52 3.42 0.83
CA ALA A 69 -12.54 3.60 -0.19
C ALA A 69 -13.93 3.84 0.43
N GLU A 70 -14.30 3.04 1.43
CA GLU A 70 -15.56 3.21 2.16
C GLU A 70 -15.63 4.57 2.87
N SER A 71 -14.57 4.96 3.58
CA SER A 71 -14.50 6.25 4.29
C SER A 71 -14.60 7.44 3.34
N LEU A 72 -13.91 7.38 2.19
CA LEU A 72 -13.95 8.45 1.18
C LEU A 72 -15.32 8.55 0.51
N LEU A 73 -15.98 7.42 0.24
CA LEU A 73 -17.34 7.42 -0.26
C LEU A 73 -18.30 8.03 0.76
N LEU A 74 -18.24 7.61 2.03
CA LEU A 74 -19.09 8.17 3.08
C LEU A 74 -18.86 9.69 3.24
N ALA A 75 -17.60 10.14 3.21
CA ALA A 75 -17.27 11.56 3.29
C ALA A 75 -17.78 12.36 2.09
N ALA A 76 -17.74 11.79 0.87
CA ALA A 76 -18.22 12.48 -0.33
C ALA A 76 -19.74 12.62 -0.39
N TRP A 77 -20.47 11.68 0.21
CA TRP A 77 -21.94 11.61 0.14
C TRP A 77 -22.67 12.08 1.40
N THR A 78 -21.96 12.29 2.52
CA THR A 78 -22.57 12.80 3.75
C THR A 78 -22.49 14.33 3.74
N PRO A 79 -23.63 15.05 3.66
CA PRO A 79 -23.61 16.50 3.71
C PRO A 79 -23.01 16.96 5.04
N ASP A 80 -22.22 18.03 4.99
CA ASP A 80 -21.65 18.63 6.20
C ASP A 80 -22.79 19.13 7.09
N MET A 81 -23.12 18.35 8.13
CA MET A 81 -24.17 18.72 9.09
C MET A 81 -23.80 19.96 9.91
N SER A 82 -22.55 20.43 9.82
CA SER A 82 -22.14 21.71 10.40
C SER A 82 -22.65 22.94 9.63
N ALA A 83 -23.08 22.79 8.37
CA ALA A 83 -23.62 23.88 7.55
C ALA A 83 -25.14 24.10 7.73
N ALA A 84 -25.79 23.26 8.56
CA ALA A 84 -27.25 23.26 8.76
C ALA A 84 -27.70 23.94 10.08
N ASN A 85 -26.79 24.64 10.78
CA ASN A 85 -27.05 25.37 12.03
C ASN A 85 -26.50 26.80 11.95
#